data_AF-A0A353R3B5-F1
#
_entry.id   AF-A0A353R3B5-F1
#
_cell.length_a   1.000
_cell.length_b   1.000
_cell.length_c   1.000
_cell.angle_alpha   90.00
_cell.angle_beta   90.00
_cell.angle_gamma   90.00
#
_symmetry.space_group_name_H-M   'P 1'
#
loop_
_entity.id
_entity.type
_entity.pdbx_description
1 polymer ?
#
loop_
_entity_poly.entity_id
_entity_poly.type
_entity_poly.pdbx_seq_one_letter_code
_entity_poly.pdbx_strand_id
1 'polypeptide(L)' 'RTILETALLDVMYELPSMSNVRKVVVDVGTILGESKPYILYRNENPDLPSQQAAAVE' A
#
# COMPACT_ATOMS: atom_id res chain seq x y z
N ARG A 1 -8.58 12.21 13.31
CA ARG A 1 -7.13 12.53 13.23
C ARG A 1 -6.31 11.41 13.85
N THR A 2 -6.45 11.13 15.16
CA THR A 2 -5.65 10.12 15.88
C THR A 2 -5.72 8.69 15.31
N ILE A 3 -6.91 8.17 14.99
CA ILE A 3 -7.06 6.77 14.50
C ILE A 3 -6.31 6.56 13.17
N LEU A 4 -6.49 7.47 12.21
CA LEU A 4 -5.82 7.39 10.91
C LEU A 4 -4.32 7.63 11.04
N GLU A 5 -3.90 8.54 11.91
CA GLU A 5 -2.47 8.79 12.16
C GLU A 5 -1.79 7.54 12.71
N THR A 6 -2.38 6.86 13.69
CA THR A 6 -1.82 5.61 14.22
C THR A 6 -1.80 4.49 13.17
N ALA A 7 -2.87 4.32 12.39
CA ALA A 7 -2.95 3.24 11.41
C ALA A 7 -2.05 3.44 10.18
N LEU A 8 -1.69 4.69 9.85
CA LEU A 8 -0.94 5.01 8.63
C LEU A 8 0.46 5.57 8.87
N LEU A 9 0.89 5.75 10.14
CA LEU A 9 2.16 6.37 10.48
C LEU A 9 3.33 5.72 9.73
N ASP A 10 3.40 4.39 9.76
CA ASP A 10 4.47 3.62 9.13
C ASP A 10 4.49 3.84 7.62
N VAL A 11 3.32 3.73 6.97
CA VAL A 11 3.21 3.97 5.53
C VAL A 11 3.56 5.42 5.19
N MET A 12 3.21 6.41 6.01
CA MET A 12 3.58 7.80 5.76
C MET A 12 5.09 8.05 5.80
N TYR A 13 5.85 7.30 6.60
CA TYR A 13 7.31 7.41 6.62
C TYR A 13 7.96 6.67 5.45
N GLU A 14 7.41 5.54 5.03
CA GLU A 14 7.94 4.75 3.92
C GLU A 14 7.57 5.36 2.55
N LEU A 15 6.37 5.92 2.43
CA LEU A 15 5.79 6.41 1.17
C LEU A 15 6.67 7.42 0.42
N PRO A 16 7.32 8.42 1.07
CA PRO A 16 8.21 9.36 0.38
C PRO A 16 9.42 8.69 -0.28
N SER A 17 9.86 7.53 0.21
CA SER A 17 10.99 6.77 -0.35
C SER A 17 10.56 5.75 -1.40
N MET A 18 9.27 5.42 -1.49
CA MET A 18 8.74 4.50 -2.49
C MET A 18 8.59 5.19 -3.86
N SER A 19 9.10 4.56 -4.91
CA SER A 19 8.88 5.01 -6.29
C SER A 19 7.56 4.47 -6.84
N ASN A 20 6.96 5.22 -7.76
CA ASN A 20 5.80 4.78 -8.57
C ASN A 20 4.54 4.40 -7.79
N VAL A 21 4.37 4.82 -6.53
CA VAL A 21 3.10 4.61 -5.82
C VAL A 21 1.98 5.43 -6.45
N ARG A 22 0.85 4.79 -6.75
CA ARG A 22 -0.35 5.42 -7.32
C ARG A 22 -1.47 5.55 -6.30
N LYS A 23 -1.70 4.53 -5.49
CA LYS A 23 -2.84 4.48 -4.56
C LYS A 23 -2.49 3.63 -3.35
N VAL A 24 -2.89 4.09 -2.17
CA VAL A 24 -2.90 3.28 -0.94
C VAL A 24 -4.36 2.95 -0.63
N VAL A 25 -4.67 1.68 -0.42
CA VAL A 25 -6.00 1.19 -0.07
C VAL A 25 -5.98 0.75 1.38
N VAL A 26 -6.93 1.28 2.14
CA VAL A 26 -7.10 1.06 3.58
C VAL A 26 -8.44 0.39 3.79
N ASP A 27 -8.44 -0.74 4.49
CA ASP A 27 -9.63 -1.50 4.85
C ASP A 27 -9.82 -1.56 6.36
N VAL A 28 -10.86 -2.27 6.81
CA VAL A 28 -11.16 -2.40 8.24
C VAL A 28 -10.04 -3.12 8.99
N GLY A 29 -9.45 -4.17 8.39
CA GLY A 29 -8.34 -4.91 8.98
C GLY A 29 -7.12 -4.03 9.25
N THR A 30 -6.86 -3.08 8.34
CA THR A 30 -5.80 -2.07 8.50
C THR A 30 -6.04 -1.17 9.72
N ILE A 31 -7.29 -0.74 9.93
CA ILE A 31 -7.64 0.11 11.08
C ILE A 31 -7.60 -0.67 12.40
N LEU A 32 -7.91 -1.97 12.37
CA LEU A 32 -7.84 -2.86 13.52
C LEU A 32 -6.41 -3.37 13.81
N GLY A 33 -5.45 -3.10 12.92
CA GLY A 33 -4.06 -3.58 13.03
C GLY A 33 -3.87 -5.06 12.69
N GLU A 34 -4.87 -5.67 12.04
CA GLU A 34 -4.86 -7.08 11.63
C GLU A 34 -4.11 -7.28 10.30
N SER A 35 -4.06 -6.24 9.46
CA SER A 35 -3.40 -6.26 8.15
C SER A 35 -2.67 -4.94 7.87
N LYS A 36 -1.71 -4.97 6.94
CA LYS A 36 -1.06 -3.76 6.43
C LYS A 36 -1.87 -3.15 5.27
N PRO A 37 -1.80 -1.82 5.06
CA PRO A 37 -2.42 -1.17 3.90
C PRO A 37 -1.87 -1.72 2.58
N TYR A 38 -2.72 -1.81 1.55
CA TYR A 38 -2.29 -2.25 0.22
C TYR A 38 -1.79 -1.06 -0.61
N ILE A 39 -0.63 -1.20 -1.24
CA ILE A 39 -0.01 -0.16 -2.07
C ILE A 39 -0.05 -0.58 -3.55
N LEU A 40 -0.74 0.19 -4.38
CA LEU A 40 -0.80 -0.01 -5.82
C LEU A 40 0.24 0.85 -6.49
N TYR A 41 1.13 0.21 -7.24
CA TYR A 41 2.14 0.87 -8.04
C TYR A 41 1.63 1.17 -9.46
N ARG A 42 2.14 2.24 -10.06
CA ARG A 42 1.96 2.54 -11.48
C ARG A 42 2.87 1.60 -12.27
N ASN A 43 2.30 0.84 -13.19
CA ASN A 43 3.10 0.14 -14.20
C ASN A 43 3.73 1.20 -15.12
N GLU A 44 5.06 1.22 -15.20
CA GLU A 44 5.80 2.11 -16.12
C GLU A 44 5.62 1.68 -17.59
N ASN A 45 5.24 0.43 -17.83
CA ASN A 45 4.88 -0.10 -19.14
C ASN A 45 3.44 -0.63 -19.11
N PRO A 46 2.47 0.07 -19.73
CA PRO A 46 1.08 -0.39 -19.80
C PRO A 46 0.89 -1.67 -20.63
N ASP A 47 1.89 -2.05 -21.46
CA ASP A 47 1.82 -3.19 -22.38
C ASP A 47 2.44 -4.49 -21.84
N LEU A 48 2.99 -4.49 -20.62
CA LEU A 48 3.45 -5.71 -19.96
C LEU A 48 2.33 -6.26 -19.06
N PRO A 49 1.90 -7.53 -19.23
CA PRO A 49 0.89 -8.11 -18.36
C PRO A 49 1.39 -8.09 -16.92
N SER A 50 0.63 -7.41 -16.06
CA SER A 50 0.93 -7.23 -14.64
C SER A 50 0.94 -8.57 -13.91
N GLN A 51 2.11 -9.20 -13.81
CA GLN A 51 2.38 -10.25 -12.83
C GLN A 51 2.54 -9.59 -11.46
N GLN A 52 1.42 -9.34 -10.78
CA GLN A 52 1.40 -9.15 -9.33
C GLN A 52 0.28 -9.98 -8.74
N ALA A 53 0.60 -11.26 -8.56
CA ALA A 53 0.03 -12.14 -7.54
C ALA A 53 1.06 -13.23 -7.25
N ALA A 54 2.29 -12.83 -6.87
CA ALA A 54 3.15 -13.73 -6.12
C ALA A 54 2.64 -13.65 -4.68
N ALA A 55 1.74 -14.57 -4.35
CA ALA A 55 1.50 -14.99 -2.98
C ALA A 55 2.87 -15.30 -2.36
N VAL A 56 3.27 -14.50 -1.37
CA VAL A 56 4.26 -14.94 -0.40
C VAL A 56 3.47 -15.77 0.60
N GLU A 57 3.85 -17.05 0.65
CA GLU A 57 3.41 -18.09 1.57
C GLU A 57 3.42 -17.63 3.04
#